data_AF-A0A081ICK8-F1
#
_entry.id   AF-A0A081ICK8-F1
#
_cell.length_a   1.000
_cell.length_b   1.000
_cell.length_c   1.000
_cell.angle_alpha   90.00
_cell.angle_beta   90.00
_cell.angle_gamma   90.00
#
_symmetry.space_group_name_H-M   'P 1'
#
loop_
_entity.id
_entity.type
_entity.pdbx_description
1 polymer ?
#
loop_
_entity_poly.entity_id
_entity_poly.type
_entity_poly.pdbx_seq_one_letter_code
_entity_poly.pdbx_strand_id
1 'polypeptide(L)'
;MKIPNPRVYLDVAIGGRNAGRLIFELFMDKLPITSENFRCLCTGETGLGYYLKPRWYKNSLIHRIVTDFMFQGGDFNFGNGYGGESIYGQYFRNEKFIYKHSKRGILSMCQTSIKHTNNSQFFVTFKSCPWLDKKHVVFGHLEYGFDTLSYIEEQATLIGKPKKQVYIYNCGAIPLDRIKYKSRTNMHDDYIIPEIEMPLLEKEIEFNENSDINELKKMYKNSKRF
;
A
#
# COMPACT_ATOMS: atom_id res chain seq x y z
N MET A 1 -4.91 12.22 26.64
CA MET A 1 -3.97 12.44 25.52
C MET A 1 -4.67 11.93 24.26
N LYS A 2 -4.82 12.75 23.20
CA LYS A 2 -5.42 12.25 21.94
C LYS A 2 -4.39 11.34 21.28
N ILE A 3 -4.72 10.07 21.07
CA ILE A 3 -3.86 9.14 20.33
C ILE A 3 -3.78 9.66 18.88
N PRO A 4 -2.57 9.87 18.34
CA PRO A 4 -2.44 10.32 16.96
C PRO A 4 -2.91 9.23 16.00
N ASN A 5 -3.43 9.66 14.85
CA ASN A 5 -3.80 8.75 13.77
C ASN A 5 -2.57 7.94 13.30
N PRO A 6 -2.76 6.64 12.97
CA PRO A 6 -1.66 5.79 12.54
C PRO A 6 -1.18 6.19 11.15
N ARG A 7 0.11 5.96 10.91
CA ARG A 7 0.74 6.14 9.61
C ARG A 7 1.18 4.78 9.07
N VAL A 8 0.98 4.57 7.78
CA VAL A 8 1.40 3.36 7.09
C VAL A 8 2.21 3.73 5.86
N TYR A 9 3.08 2.82 5.43
CA TYR A 9 3.88 3.02 4.23
C TYR A 9 3.67 1.91 3.21
N LEU A 10 3.83 2.27 1.94
CA LEU A 10 3.91 1.36 0.80
C LEU A 10 5.21 1.67 0.04
N ASP A 11 6.10 0.70 -0.05
CA ASP A 11 7.29 0.78 -0.89
C ASP A 11 6.98 0.22 -2.27
N VAL A 12 7.19 1.03 -3.31
CA VAL A 12 6.71 0.75 -4.65
C VAL A 12 7.86 0.48 -5.59
N ALA A 13 7.69 -0.52 -6.47
CA ALA A 13 8.58 -0.77 -7.58
C ALA A 13 7.84 -0.62 -8.92
N ILE A 14 8.53 -0.08 -9.92
CA ILE A 14 8.04 0.11 -11.29
C ILE A 14 9.00 -0.60 -12.24
N GLY A 15 8.51 -1.60 -12.99
CA GLY A 15 9.34 -2.39 -13.90
C GLY A 15 10.52 -3.09 -13.20
N GLY A 16 10.31 -3.52 -11.95
CA GLY A 16 11.35 -4.19 -11.14
C GLY A 16 12.35 -3.26 -10.46
N ARG A 17 12.22 -1.93 -10.59
CA ARG A 17 13.10 -0.95 -9.95
C ARG A 17 12.37 -0.21 -8.85
N ASN A 18 13.06 0.06 -7.74
CA ASN A 18 12.52 0.86 -6.65
C ASN A 18 12.13 2.26 -7.16
N ALA A 19 10.87 2.64 -6.94
CA ALA A 19 10.29 3.92 -7.34
C ALA A 19 10.05 4.86 -6.15
N GLY A 20 10.34 4.42 -4.93
CA GLY A 20 10.19 5.19 -3.70
C GLY A 20 9.06 4.68 -2.79
N ARG A 21 8.81 5.48 -1.76
CA ARG A 21 7.85 5.18 -0.68
C ARG A 21 6.67 6.14 -0.74
N LEU A 22 5.48 5.63 -0.44
CA LEU A 22 4.28 6.40 -0.11
C LEU A 22 4.02 6.27 1.39
N ILE A 23 3.73 7.37 2.09
CA ILE A 23 3.29 7.33 3.49
C ILE A 23 1.92 7.98 3.61
N PHE A 24 0.99 7.28 4.25
CA PHE A 24 -0.39 7.72 4.44
C PHE A 24 -0.71 7.88 5.92
N GLU A 25 -1.37 8.99 6.28
CA GLU A 25 -2.14 9.07 7.53
C GLU A 25 -3.50 8.38 7.31
N LEU A 26 -3.91 7.54 8.27
CA LEU A 26 -5.24 6.92 8.26
C LEU A 26 -6.15 7.60 9.29
N PHE A 27 -7.38 7.94 8.90
CA PHE A 27 -8.35 8.66 9.73
C PHE A 27 -9.02 7.78 10.80
N MET A 28 -8.23 7.09 11.61
CA MET A 28 -8.69 6.13 12.61
C MET A 28 -9.59 6.75 13.67
N ASP A 29 -9.40 8.04 13.99
CA ASP A 29 -10.25 8.76 14.95
C ASP A 29 -11.70 8.95 14.47
N LYS A 30 -11.95 8.84 13.17
CA LYS A 30 -13.29 9.01 12.55
C LYS A 30 -13.80 7.76 11.84
N LEU A 31 -12.90 6.94 11.32
CA LEU A 31 -13.15 5.75 10.52
C LEU A 31 -12.31 4.57 11.03
N PRO A 32 -12.48 4.15 12.30
CA PRO A 32 -11.66 3.11 12.90
C PRO A 32 -11.76 1.77 12.17
N ILE A 33 -12.93 1.38 11.67
CA ILE A 33 -13.10 0.07 11.01
C ILE A 33 -12.37 0.06 9.67
N THR A 34 -12.58 1.10 8.86
CA THR A 34 -11.97 1.19 7.52
C THR A 34 -10.45 1.36 7.62
N SER A 35 -10.00 2.19 8.55
CA SER A 35 -8.57 2.46 8.76
C SER A 35 -7.84 1.24 9.33
N GLU A 36 -8.47 0.49 10.25
CA GLU A 36 -7.85 -0.69 10.86
C GLU A 36 -7.71 -1.83 9.85
N ASN A 37 -8.71 -2.01 8.97
CA ASN A 37 -8.58 -2.93 7.85
C ASN A 37 -7.34 -2.65 7.01
N PHE A 38 -7.14 -1.40 6.58
CA PHE A 38 -5.98 -1.04 5.77
C PHE A 38 -4.66 -1.19 6.54
N ARG A 39 -4.62 -0.76 7.81
CA ARG A 39 -3.43 -0.87 8.67
C ARG A 39 -2.97 -2.32 8.82
N CYS A 40 -3.89 -3.22 9.16
CA CYS A 40 -3.62 -4.65 9.31
C CYS A 40 -3.19 -5.32 7.99
N LEU A 41 -3.73 -4.88 6.86
CA LEU A 41 -3.30 -5.35 5.54
C LEU A 41 -1.91 -4.82 5.14
N CYS A 42 -1.50 -3.66 5.64
CA CYS A 42 -0.13 -3.19 5.51
C CYS A 42 0.85 -4.01 6.36
N THR A 43 0.50 -4.38 7.59
CA THR A 43 1.39 -5.13 8.50
C THR A 43 1.39 -6.63 8.25
N GLY A 44 0.29 -7.19 7.75
CA GLY A 44 0.10 -8.63 7.59
C GLY A 44 -0.08 -9.39 8.90
N GLU A 45 -0.34 -8.69 10.01
CA GLU A 45 -0.48 -9.29 11.35
C GLU A 45 -1.63 -10.29 11.47
N THR A 46 -2.57 -10.25 10.52
CA THR A 46 -3.75 -11.12 10.51
C THR A 46 -3.55 -12.43 9.75
N GLY A 47 -2.33 -12.71 9.27
CA GLY A 47 -1.92 -14.00 8.71
C GLY A 47 -2.55 -14.33 7.35
N LEU A 48 -3.05 -15.55 7.21
CA LEU A 48 -3.69 -16.03 5.98
C LEU A 48 -5.17 -15.63 5.94
N GLY A 49 -5.66 -15.33 4.74
CA GLY A 49 -7.06 -15.05 4.47
C GLY A 49 -7.85 -16.29 4.00
N TYR A 50 -9.07 -16.05 3.54
CA TYR A 50 -10.04 -17.05 3.08
C TYR A 50 -9.49 -17.99 2.01
N TYR A 51 -8.67 -17.47 1.08
CA TYR A 51 -8.09 -18.27 0.00
C TYR A 51 -6.82 -19.04 0.42
N LEU A 52 -6.53 -19.15 1.72
CA LEU A 52 -5.26 -19.66 2.26
C LEU A 52 -4.03 -18.93 1.67
N LYS A 53 -4.26 -17.70 1.21
CA LYS A 53 -3.22 -16.80 0.71
C LYS A 53 -2.88 -15.79 1.79
N PRO A 54 -1.62 -15.31 1.81
CA PRO A 54 -1.24 -14.08 2.50
C PRO A 54 -2.29 -12.96 2.46
N ARG A 55 -2.74 -12.50 3.63
CA ARG A 55 -3.66 -11.36 3.76
C ARG A 55 -2.86 -10.09 4.07
N TRP A 56 -2.09 -9.64 3.09
CA TRP A 56 -1.31 -8.40 3.16
C TRP A 56 -1.01 -7.80 1.78
N TYR A 57 -0.61 -6.53 1.75
CA TYR A 57 -0.29 -5.82 0.51
C TYR A 57 1.12 -6.07 -0.05
N LYS A 58 2.05 -6.60 0.75
CA LYS A 58 3.40 -6.95 0.28
C LYS A 58 3.31 -7.92 -0.91
N ASN A 59 4.02 -7.57 -1.98
CA ASN A 59 4.03 -8.21 -3.30
C ASN A 59 2.71 -8.15 -4.09
N SER A 60 1.74 -7.33 -3.68
CA SER A 60 0.51 -7.11 -4.45
C SER A 60 0.72 -6.09 -5.58
N LEU A 61 -0.02 -6.27 -6.67
CA LEU A 61 0.05 -5.39 -7.83
C LEU A 61 -0.79 -4.11 -7.63
N ILE A 62 -0.31 -3.01 -8.19
CA ILE A 62 -1.16 -1.87 -8.55
C ILE A 62 -1.68 -2.17 -9.95
N HIS A 63 -2.81 -2.86 -10.00
CA HIS A 63 -3.33 -3.50 -11.22
C HIS A 63 -4.04 -2.54 -12.17
N ARG A 64 -4.43 -1.35 -11.71
CA ARG A 64 -5.12 -0.36 -12.53
C ARG A 64 -4.64 1.07 -12.25
N ILE A 65 -4.19 1.79 -13.27
CA ILE A 65 -3.71 3.17 -13.20
C ILE A 65 -4.33 3.96 -14.36
N VAL A 66 -5.24 4.88 -14.04
CA VAL A 66 -5.99 5.68 -15.02
C VAL A 66 -5.50 7.12 -15.01
N THR A 67 -5.15 7.62 -16.19
CA THR A 67 -4.61 8.98 -16.39
C THR A 67 -5.60 10.02 -15.86
N ASP A 68 -5.09 11.04 -15.15
CA ASP A 68 -5.91 12.11 -14.56
C ASP A 68 -7.03 11.61 -13.66
N PHE A 69 -6.85 10.45 -13.01
CA PHE A 69 -7.87 9.92 -12.12
C PHE A 69 -7.27 9.34 -10.84
N MET A 70 -6.76 8.12 -10.89
CA MET A 70 -6.29 7.38 -9.71
C MET A 70 -5.47 6.15 -10.12
N PHE A 71 -4.70 5.63 -9.17
CA PHE A 71 -4.29 4.23 -9.19
C PHE A 71 -5.14 3.42 -8.23
N GLN A 72 -5.36 2.15 -8.54
CA GLN A 72 -6.07 1.16 -7.75
C GLN A 72 -5.18 -0.07 -7.54
N GLY A 73 -5.16 -0.55 -6.31
CA GLY A 73 -4.43 -1.74 -5.89
C GLY A 73 -5.18 -2.50 -4.81
N GLY A 74 -4.48 -3.41 -4.14
CA GLY A 74 -5.00 -4.15 -2.98
C GLY A 74 -5.72 -5.45 -3.30
N ASP A 75 -5.72 -5.90 -4.56
CA ASP A 75 -6.05 -7.28 -4.91
C ASP A 75 -4.81 -8.17 -4.74
N PHE A 76 -4.57 -8.61 -3.51
CA PHE A 76 -3.46 -9.52 -3.20
C PHE A 76 -3.77 -10.99 -3.53
N ASN A 77 -5.01 -11.33 -3.91
CA ASN A 77 -5.37 -12.70 -4.25
C ASN A 77 -5.07 -13.03 -5.72
N PHE A 78 -5.39 -12.13 -6.65
CA PHE A 78 -5.27 -12.35 -8.10
C PHE A 78 -4.54 -11.24 -8.85
N GLY A 79 -4.40 -10.04 -8.26
CA GLY A 79 -3.70 -8.91 -8.88
C GLY A 79 -4.37 -8.38 -10.15
N ASN A 80 -5.67 -8.62 -10.34
CA ASN A 80 -6.40 -8.25 -11.56
C ASN A 80 -7.69 -7.45 -11.28
N GLY A 81 -8.01 -7.20 -10.01
CA GLY A 81 -9.16 -6.41 -9.56
C GLY A 81 -10.40 -7.24 -9.24
N TYR A 82 -10.38 -8.56 -9.41
CA TYR A 82 -11.51 -9.43 -9.07
C TYR A 82 -11.39 -10.09 -7.68
N GLY A 83 -10.24 -9.94 -7.02
CA GLY A 83 -10.01 -10.50 -5.69
C GLY A 83 -10.01 -9.47 -4.58
N GLY A 84 -9.30 -9.81 -3.51
CA GLY A 84 -9.23 -9.05 -2.29
C GLY A 84 -10.27 -9.49 -1.27
N GLU A 85 -9.90 -9.38 -0.01
CA GLU A 85 -10.74 -9.67 1.15
C GLU A 85 -10.33 -8.77 2.31
N SER A 86 -11.27 -8.41 3.19
CA SER A 86 -10.98 -7.61 4.36
C SER A 86 -10.49 -8.45 5.53
N ILE A 87 -10.00 -7.79 6.58
CA ILE A 87 -9.71 -8.47 7.85
C ILE A 87 -10.97 -9.00 8.54
N TYR A 88 -12.14 -8.51 8.14
CA TYR A 88 -13.46 -8.86 8.69
C TYR A 88 -14.20 -9.94 7.87
N GLY A 89 -13.55 -10.52 6.85
CA GLY A 89 -14.14 -11.45 5.89
C GLY A 89 -14.13 -10.90 4.47
N GLN A 90 -14.89 -11.51 3.56
CA GLN A 90 -14.86 -11.15 2.13
C GLN A 90 -15.18 -9.67 1.88
N TYR A 91 -16.18 -9.12 2.57
CA TYR A 91 -16.60 -7.73 2.44
C TYR A 91 -16.98 -7.11 3.80
N PHE A 92 -16.94 -5.78 3.88
CA PHE A 92 -17.49 -4.99 4.98
C PHE A 92 -18.25 -3.75 4.51
N ARG A 93 -19.10 -3.23 5.39
CA ARG A 93 -20.01 -2.11 5.09
C ARG A 93 -19.25 -0.79 4.99
N ASN A 94 -19.77 0.12 4.15
CA ASN A 94 -19.40 1.54 4.21
C ASN A 94 -19.58 2.06 5.63
N GLU A 95 -18.50 2.61 6.22
CA GLU A 95 -18.52 3.10 7.59
C GLU A 95 -19.21 4.46 7.68
N LYS A 96 -18.58 5.54 7.18
CA LYS A 96 -19.15 6.90 7.08
C LYS A 96 -18.55 7.67 5.90
N PHE A 97 -19.28 8.65 5.38
CA PHE A 97 -18.80 9.56 4.31
C PHE A 97 -18.48 10.95 4.89
N ILE A 98 -17.39 11.03 5.66
CA ILE A 98 -16.97 12.26 6.37
C ILE A 98 -16.11 13.15 5.46
N TYR A 99 -15.13 12.54 4.79
CA TYR A 99 -14.16 13.23 3.96
C TYR A 99 -14.53 13.19 2.48
N LYS A 100 -14.04 14.16 1.72
CA LYS A 100 -14.27 14.31 0.28
C LYS A 100 -13.01 13.96 -0.51
N HIS A 101 -13.20 13.60 -1.77
CA HIS A 101 -12.11 13.38 -2.73
C HIS A 101 -11.60 14.74 -3.26
N SER A 102 -11.12 15.59 -2.37
CA SER A 102 -10.90 17.02 -2.61
C SER A 102 -9.56 17.37 -3.26
N LYS A 103 -8.59 16.46 -3.29
CA LYS A 103 -7.22 16.74 -3.77
C LYS A 103 -6.50 15.49 -4.25
N ARG A 104 -5.30 15.67 -4.81
CA ARG A 104 -4.32 14.60 -5.07
C ARG A 104 -3.90 13.91 -3.77
N GLY A 105 -3.68 12.60 -3.82
CA GLY A 105 -3.19 11.81 -2.70
C GLY A 105 -4.28 11.39 -1.71
N ILE A 106 -5.57 11.55 -2.02
CA ILE A 106 -6.65 10.99 -1.18
C ILE A 106 -6.68 9.47 -1.32
N LEU A 107 -6.64 8.77 -0.18
CA LEU A 107 -6.74 7.31 -0.06
C LEU A 107 -8.20 6.91 0.26
N SER A 108 -8.76 6.02 -0.55
CA SER A 108 -10.19 5.69 -0.51
C SER A 108 -10.46 4.23 -0.86
N MET A 109 -11.54 3.69 -0.32
CA MET A 109 -11.94 2.30 -0.55
C MET A 109 -12.45 2.11 -1.98
N CYS A 110 -11.93 1.08 -2.65
CA CYS A 110 -12.58 0.56 -3.85
C CYS A 110 -13.72 -0.36 -3.41
N GLN A 111 -14.87 -0.23 -4.05
CA GLN A 111 -16.02 -1.12 -3.88
C GLN A 111 -16.53 -1.51 -5.27
N THR A 112 -17.30 -2.58 -5.34
CA THR A 112 -18.03 -2.95 -6.55
C THR A 112 -19.17 -1.95 -6.82
N SER A 113 -19.92 -2.16 -7.90
CA SER A 113 -21.14 -1.38 -8.17
C SER A 113 -22.21 -1.51 -7.07
N ILE A 114 -22.08 -2.49 -6.16
CA ILE A 114 -23.01 -2.76 -5.07
C ILE A 114 -22.51 -2.10 -3.78
N LYS A 115 -23.40 -1.40 -3.05
CA LYS A 115 -23.07 -0.82 -1.74
C LYS A 115 -22.61 -1.88 -0.74
N HIS A 116 -21.76 -1.48 0.20
CA HIS A 116 -21.29 -2.34 1.29
C HIS A 116 -20.44 -3.54 0.84
N THR A 117 -19.67 -3.35 -0.24
CA THR A 117 -18.74 -4.35 -0.79
C THR A 117 -17.28 -3.90 -0.68
N ASN A 118 -16.93 -3.18 0.39
CA ASN A 118 -15.53 -2.84 0.64
C ASN A 118 -14.77 -4.10 1.02
N ASN A 119 -13.55 -4.26 0.52
CA ASN A 119 -12.65 -5.36 0.89
C ASN A 119 -11.24 -4.83 1.13
N SER A 120 -10.21 -5.44 0.56
CA SER A 120 -8.84 -4.91 0.60
C SER A 120 -8.49 -3.92 -0.51
N GLN A 121 -9.31 -3.81 -1.55
CA GLN A 121 -8.98 -2.94 -2.68
C GLN A 121 -9.17 -1.47 -2.32
N PHE A 122 -8.20 -0.66 -2.74
CA PHE A 122 -8.16 0.77 -2.47
C PHE A 122 -7.72 1.52 -3.72
N PHE A 123 -7.95 2.82 -3.73
CA PHE A 123 -7.38 3.71 -4.74
C PHE A 123 -6.80 4.97 -4.12
N VAL A 124 -5.81 5.55 -4.81
CA VAL A 124 -5.22 6.84 -4.48
C VAL A 124 -5.39 7.78 -5.66
N THR A 125 -5.97 8.93 -5.37
CA THR A 125 -6.32 9.92 -6.39
C THR A 125 -5.11 10.70 -6.90
N PHE A 126 -5.10 10.98 -8.21
CA PHE A 126 -4.13 11.89 -8.81
C PHE A 126 -4.61 13.34 -8.84
N LYS A 127 -5.93 13.56 -8.70
CA LYS A 127 -6.59 14.87 -8.67
C LYS A 127 -7.87 14.82 -7.82
N SER A 128 -8.52 15.97 -7.62
CA SER A 128 -9.86 15.99 -7.00
C SER A 128 -10.88 15.22 -7.85
N CYS A 129 -11.67 14.36 -7.19
CA CYS A 129 -12.65 13.47 -7.80
C CYS A 129 -14.03 13.59 -7.11
N PRO A 130 -14.68 14.77 -7.08
CA PRO A 130 -15.90 15.00 -6.29
C PRO A 130 -17.09 14.12 -6.70
N TRP A 131 -17.10 13.56 -7.91
CA TRP A 131 -18.12 12.60 -8.36
C TRP A 131 -18.11 11.27 -7.61
N LEU A 132 -17.05 10.98 -6.83
CA LEU A 132 -16.92 9.82 -5.96
C LEU A 132 -17.40 10.09 -4.51
N ASP A 133 -17.69 11.35 -4.16
CA ASP A 133 -18.14 11.71 -2.82
C ASP A 133 -19.45 11.00 -2.47
N LYS A 134 -19.57 10.56 -1.20
CA LYS A 134 -20.69 9.77 -0.68
C LYS A 134 -20.93 8.42 -1.39
N LYS A 135 -20.01 8.01 -2.28
CA LYS A 135 -19.99 6.70 -2.91
C LYS A 135 -18.86 5.86 -2.32
N HIS A 136 -17.65 6.40 -2.30
CA HIS A 136 -16.46 5.72 -1.77
C HIS A 136 -16.03 6.31 -0.43
N VAL A 137 -15.61 5.46 0.51
CA VAL A 137 -15.16 5.88 1.84
C VAL A 137 -13.72 6.36 1.75
N VAL A 138 -13.51 7.66 1.92
CA VAL A 138 -12.18 8.25 2.09
C VAL A 138 -11.71 8.02 3.53
N PHE A 139 -10.61 7.30 3.70
CA PHE A 139 -10.13 6.87 5.02
C PHE A 139 -8.68 7.27 5.33
N GLY A 140 -8.04 8.02 4.43
CA GLY A 140 -6.71 8.59 4.69
C GLY A 140 -6.27 9.54 3.60
N HIS A 141 -5.04 10.05 3.74
CA HIS A 141 -4.37 10.80 2.68
C HIS A 141 -2.86 10.60 2.71
N LEU A 142 -2.23 10.85 1.56
CA LEU A 142 -0.80 10.87 1.40
C LEU A 142 -0.21 12.06 2.17
N GLU A 143 0.81 11.80 2.98
CA GLU A 143 1.63 12.80 3.66
C GLU A 143 3.01 12.91 3.01
N TYR A 144 3.55 11.82 2.45
CA TYR A 144 4.86 11.77 1.82
C TYR A 144 4.88 10.85 0.60
N GLY A 145 5.76 11.15 -0.36
CA GLY A 145 5.93 10.34 -1.57
C GLY A 145 5.15 10.86 -2.77
N PHE A 146 4.89 12.17 -2.86
CA PHE A 146 4.22 12.74 -4.03
C PHE A 146 5.00 12.52 -5.33
N ASP A 147 6.33 12.42 -5.27
CA ASP A 147 7.16 12.04 -6.43
C ASP A 147 6.91 10.58 -6.83
N THR A 148 6.92 9.65 -5.87
CA THR A 148 6.52 8.25 -6.09
C THR A 148 5.13 8.17 -6.73
N LEU A 149 4.17 8.97 -6.24
CA LEU A 149 2.81 9.03 -6.79
C LEU A 149 2.81 9.51 -8.26
N SER A 150 3.65 10.48 -8.59
CA SER A 150 3.83 10.97 -9.96
C SER A 150 4.47 9.92 -10.88
N TYR A 151 5.49 9.20 -10.41
CA TYR A 151 6.09 8.09 -11.17
C TYR A 151 5.09 6.96 -11.45
N ILE A 152 4.19 6.67 -10.51
CA ILE A 152 3.09 5.72 -10.72
C ILE A 152 2.12 6.27 -11.78
N GLU A 153 1.75 7.54 -11.70
CA GLU A 153 0.85 8.18 -12.68
C GLU A 153 1.43 8.20 -14.10
N GLU A 154 2.75 8.33 -14.27
CA GLU A 154 3.39 8.22 -15.57
C GLU A 154 3.16 6.85 -16.24
N GLN A 155 2.87 5.81 -15.45
CA GLN A 155 2.53 4.47 -15.95
C GLN A 155 1.04 4.34 -16.33
N ALA A 156 0.24 5.39 -16.16
CA ALA A 156 -1.18 5.37 -16.44
C ALA A 156 -1.51 5.23 -17.92
N THR A 157 -2.67 4.62 -18.19
CA THR A 157 -3.29 4.59 -19.53
C THR A 157 -4.76 4.95 -19.42
N LEU A 158 -5.39 5.29 -20.54
CA LEU A 158 -6.82 5.61 -20.59
C LEU A 158 -7.72 4.44 -20.16
N ILE A 159 -7.30 3.20 -20.46
CA ILE A 159 -8.05 1.98 -20.13
C ILE A 159 -7.67 1.40 -18.75
N GLY A 160 -6.69 2.00 -18.08
CA GLY A 160 -6.27 1.62 -16.74
C GLY A 160 -5.17 0.55 -16.67
N LYS A 161 -4.83 -0.17 -17.75
CA LYS A 161 -3.72 -1.13 -17.71
C LYS A 161 -2.38 -0.38 -17.63
N PRO A 162 -1.51 -0.62 -16.63
CA PRO A 162 -0.22 0.07 -16.51
C PRO A 162 0.72 -0.17 -17.70
N LYS A 163 1.50 0.85 -18.09
CA LYS A 163 2.56 0.74 -19.13
C LYS A 163 3.67 -0.25 -18.72
N LYS A 164 4.09 -0.15 -17.46
CA LYS A 164 5.04 -1.08 -16.81
C LYS A 164 4.35 -1.69 -15.59
N GLN A 165 4.78 -2.88 -15.18
CA GLN A 165 4.28 -3.48 -13.95
C GLN A 165 4.63 -2.57 -12.75
N VAL A 166 3.63 -2.31 -11.91
CA VAL A 166 3.78 -1.55 -10.67
C VAL A 166 3.29 -2.43 -9.52
N TYR A 167 4.09 -2.55 -8.46
CA TYR A 167 3.75 -3.39 -7.31
C TYR A 167 4.32 -2.84 -6.00
N ILE A 168 3.68 -3.24 -4.91
CA ILE A 168 4.11 -2.89 -3.55
C ILE A 168 5.08 -3.98 -3.10
N TYR A 169 6.39 -3.72 -3.08
CA TYR A 169 7.38 -4.75 -2.71
C TYR A 169 7.55 -4.88 -1.19
N ASN A 170 7.17 -3.85 -0.43
CA ASN A 170 7.13 -3.89 1.02
C ASN A 170 6.09 -2.89 1.57
N CYS A 171 5.55 -3.15 2.76
CA CYS A 171 4.60 -2.26 3.42
C CYS A 171 4.57 -2.51 4.92
N GLY A 172 4.00 -1.58 5.68
CA GLY A 172 3.87 -1.71 7.12
C GLY A 172 3.25 -0.50 7.78
N ALA A 173 3.14 -0.55 9.11
CA ALA A 173 2.78 0.60 9.94
C ALA A 173 4.06 1.27 10.49
N ILE A 174 4.05 2.59 10.59
CA ILE A 174 5.13 3.36 11.21
C ILE A 174 4.84 3.38 12.72
N PRO A 175 5.78 2.89 13.56
CA PRO A 175 5.64 2.96 15.02
C PRO A 175 5.42 4.40 15.52
N LEU A 176 4.51 4.56 16.50
CA LEU A 176 4.11 5.89 16.98
C LEU A 176 5.26 6.71 17.56
N ASP A 177 6.24 6.06 18.19
CA ASP A 177 7.46 6.64 18.75
C ASP A 177 8.39 7.20 17.67
N ARG A 178 8.27 6.73 16.42
CA ARG A 178 9.03 7.24 15.27
C ARG A 178 8.36 8.44 14.59
N ILE A 179 7.12 8.77 14.97
CA ILE A 179 6.42 9.95 14.45
C ILE A 179 6.92 11.17 15.23
N LYS A 180 7.89 11.90 14.65
CA LYS A 180 8.38 13.17 15.22
C LYS A 180 7.50 14.33 14.76
N TYR A 181 6.79 14.97 15.69
CA TYR A 181 6.15 16.27 15.46
C TYR A 181 7.20 17.37 15.57
N LYS A 182 7.28 18.30 14.61
CA LYS A 182 8.06 19.53 14.83
C LYS A 182 7.45 20.27 16.03
N SER A 183 8.29 20.75 16.95
CA SER A 183 7.87 21.60 18.06
C SER A 183 7.17 22.85 17.52
N ARG A 184 6.10 23.28 18.21
CA ARG A 184 5.28 24.47 17.90
C ARG A 184 6.12 25.75 17.87
N THR A 185 6.74 26.09 16.75
CA THR A 185 7.35 27.42 16.61
C THR A 185 7.16 28.13 15.27
N ASN A 186 6.60 27.56 14.19
CA ASN A 186 6.19 28.35 13.02
C ASN A 186 5.20 27.60 12.09
N MET A 187 4.29 28.34 11.45
CA MET A 187 3.06 27.91 10.74
C MET A 187 3.25 27.15 9.40
N HIS A 188 4.23 26.26 9.28
CA HIS A 188 4.25 25.26 8.22
C HIS A 188 4.66 23.91 8.81
N ASP A 189 3.70 22.98 8.85
CA ASP A 189 3.85 21.62 9.38
C ASP A 189 4.72 20.76 8.45
N ASP A 190 6.02 21.07 8.41
CA ASP A 190 7.00 20.27 7.67
C ASP A 190 7.52 19.14 8.57
N TYR A 191 7.05 17.92 8.32
CA TYR A 191 7.47 16.71 9.03
C TYR A 191 8.94 16.37 8.75
N ILE A 192 9.68 15.98 9.79
CA ILE A 192 10.99 15.31 9.64
C ILE A 192 10.71 13.81 9.67
N ILE A 193 10.67 13.19 8.50
CA ILE A 193 10.73 11.74 8.38
C ILE A 193 12.11 11.36 8.92
N PRO A 194 12.23 10.56 10.00
CA PRO A 194 13.52 10.01 10.38
C PRO A 194 14.11 9.37 9.13
N GLU A 195 15.42 9.47 8.90
CA GLU A 195 16.08 8.61 7.92
C GLU A 195 15.81 7.16 8.33
N ILE A 196 14.68 6.63 7.86
CA ILE A 196 14.36 5.22 7.95
C ILE A 196 15.30 4.67 6.90
N GLU A 197 16.38 4.03 7.38
CA GLU A 197 17.32 3.28 6.58
C GLU A 197 16.58 2.76 5.36
N MET A 198 16.97 3.25 4.18
CA MET A 198 16.57 2.60 2.94
C MET A 198 16.73 1.11 3.20
N PRO A 199 15.73 0.25 2.89
CA PRO A 199 15.99 -1.17 2.89
C PRO A 199 17.27 -1.32 2.09
N LEU A 200 18.34 -1.81 2.74
CA LEU A 200 19.56 -2.18 2.05
C LEU A 200 19.04 -3.00 0.88
N LEU A 201 19.11 -2.42 -0.33
CA LEU A 201 19.05 -3.21 -1.53
C LEU A 201 20.16 -4.21 -1.25
N GLU A 202 19.75 -5.48 -1.06
CA GLU A 202 20.66 -6.56 -0.70
C GLU A 202 21.94 -6.32 -1.47
N LYS A 203 23.04 -6.16 -0.73
CA LYS A 203 24.40 -6.03 -1.28
C LYS A 203 24.42 -6.82 -2.56
N GLU A 204 24.80 -6.18 -3.67
CA GLU A 204 25.03 -6.87 -4.94
C GLU A 204 25.68 -8.22 -4.62
N ILE A 205 24.88 -9.28 -4.70
CA ILE A 205 25.41 -10.63 -4.65
C ILE A 205 26.06 -10.73 -6.01
N GLU A 206 27.36 -10.44 -6.07
CA GLU A 206 28.21 -10.86 -7.18
C GLU A 206 28.04 -12.38 -7.28
N PHE A 207 27.18 -12.79 -8.20
CA PHE A 207 26.97 -14.19 -8.54
C PHE A 207 28.27 -14.70 -9.17
N ASN A 208 29.10 -15.37 -8.36
CA ASN A 208 30.28 -16.05 -8.87
C ASN A 208 29.83 -17.48 -9.22
N GLU A 209 29.38 -17.67 -10.47
CA GLU A 209 28.64 -18.84 -10.97
C GLU A 209 29.26 -20.22 -10.63
N ASN A 210 30.53 -20.29 -10.25
CA ASN A 210 31.25 -21.55 -10.01
C ASN A 210 31.37 -21.99 -8.54
N SER A 211 31.29 -21.08 -7.55
CA SER A 211 31.38 -21.48 -6.13
C SER A 211 30.04 -21.98 -5.61
N ASP A 212 28.97 -21.26 -5.93
CA ASP A 212 27.68 -21.41 -5.26
C ASP A 212 26.92 -22.66 -5.74
N ILE A 213 27.13 -23.05 -7.00
CA ILE A 213 26.60 -24.32 -7.55
C ILE A 213 27.23 -25.53 -6.85
N ASN A 214 28.52 -25.46 -6.49
CA ASN A 214 29.21 -26.56 -5.81
C ASN A 214 28.75 -26.67 -4.35
N GLU A 215 28.45 -25.55 -3.71
CA GLU A 215 27.93 -25.51 -2.34
C GLU A 215 26.47 -26.02 -2.27
N LEU A 216 25.62 -25.59 -3.22
CA LEU A 216 24.25 -26.10 -3.39
C LEU A 216 24.23 -27.61 -3.68
N LYS A 217 25.13 -28.12 -4.54
CA LYS A 217 25.27 -29.56 -4.79
C LYS A 217 25.69 -30.33 -3.54
N LYS A 218 26.54 -29.75 -2.69
CA LYS A 218 27.00 -30.36 -1.43
C LYS A 218 25.87 -30.43 -0.40
N MET A 219 25.07 -29.38 -0.28
CA MET A 219 23.88 -29.35 0.58
C MET A 219 22.82 -30.37 0.13
N TYR A 220 22.57 -30.46 -1.19
CA TYR A 220 21.59 -31.41 -1.73
C TYR A 220 21.99 -32.87 -1.48
N LYS A 221 23.30 -33.18 -1.58
CA LYS A 221 23.85 -34.52 -1.33
C LYS A 221 23.76 -34.93 0.15
N ASN A 222 23.83 -33.98 1.08
CA ASN A 222 23.69 -34.22 2.51
C ASN A 222 22.23 -34.39 2.96
N SER A 223 21.25 -33.83 2.24
CA SER A 223 19.83 -33.98 2.58
C SER A 223 19.24 -35.36 2.28
N LYS A 224 19.89 -36.18 1.44
CA LYS A 224 19.43 -37.53 1.06
C LYS A 224 19.94 -38.66 1.97
N ARG A 225 20.47 -38.33 3.15
CA ARG A 225 21.01 -39.31 4.12
C ARG A 225 20.17 -39.49 5.40
N PHE A 226 18.92 -39.03 5.39
CA PHE A 226 17.93 -39.34 6.41
C PHE A 226 16.68 -39.94 5.76
#